data_AF-A0A496ZGK8-F1
#
_entry.id   AF-A0A496ZGK8-F1
#
_cell.length_a   1.000
_cell.length_b   1.000
_cell.length_c   1.000
_cell.angle_alpha   90.00
_cell.angle_beta   90.00
_cell.angle_gamma   90.00
#
_symmetry.space_group_name_H-M   'P 1'
#
loop_
_entity.id
_entity.type
_entity.pdbx_description
1 polymer ?
#
loop_
_entity_poly.entity_id
_entity_poly.type
_entity_poly.pdbx_seq_one_letter_code
_entity_poly.pdbx_strand_id
1 'polypeptide(L)'
;MLQNKTIRTISLIIAGGGTGGHLFPGIAVAEEVLAADKNSHVRFIGTGNRFETSVLSKKGFEQKCIRVQSLKGKSRVRQIRALASIPW
;
A
#
# COMPACT_ATOMS: atom_id res chain seq x y z
N MET A 1 5.50 2.98 39.70
CA MET A 1 5.46 4.14 38.77
C MET A 1 5.38 3.61 37.34
N LEU A 2 4.18 3.33 36.85
CA LEU A 2 3.96 2.99 35.44
C LEU A 2 3.78 4.32 34.70
N GLN A 3 4.75 4.66 33.86
CA GLN A 3 4.66 5.82 32.96
C GLN A 3 3.39 5.67 32.12
N ASN A 4 2.44 6.59 32.30
CA ASN A 4 1.24 6.71 31.47
C ASN A 4 1.70 7.05 30.05
N LYS A 5 1.93 6.02 29.23
CA LYS A 5 2.29 6.18 27.82
C LYS A 5 1.05 6.70 27.13
N THR A 6 0.92 8.01 26.97
CA THR A 6 -0.12 8.63 26.15
C THR A 6 0.02 8.06 24.75
N ILE A 7 -0.80 7.06 24.40
CA ILE A 7 -0.79 6.50 23.06
C ILE A 7 -1.29 7.60 22.15
N ARG A 8 -0.38 8.18 21.38
CA ARG A 8 -0.71 9.22 20.40
C ARG A 8 -1.36 8.50 19.22
N THR A 9 -2.49 9.03 18.78
CA THR A 9 -3.15 8.59 17.55
C THR A 9 -2.18 8.70 16.37
N ILE A 10 -2.03 7.59 15.63
CA ILE A 10 -1.05 7.47 14.55
C ILE A 10 -1.78 7.57 13.20
N SER A 11 -1.26 8.40 12.30
CA SER A 11 -1.63 8.37 10.89
C SER A 11 -0.53 7.66 10.10
N LEU A 12 -0.80 6.43 9.67
CA LEU A 12 0.14 5.54 8.98
C LEU A 12 -0.21 5.41 7.49
N ILE A 13 0.78 5.63 6.64
CA ILE A 13 0.72 5.32 5.21
C ILE A 13 1.68 4.20 4.90
N ILE A 14 1.18 3.13 4.29
CA ILE A 14 1.99 2.00 3.82
C ILE A 14 2.04 2.07 2.30
N ALA A 15 3.19 2.51 1.79
CA ALA A 15 3.45 2.55 0.36
C ALA A 15 4.30 1.34 -0.05
N GLY A 16 3.77 0.52 -0.94
CA GLY A 16 4.42 -0.73 -1.34
C GLY A 16 3.42 -1.72 -1.90
N GLY A 17 3.89 -2.56 -2.81
CA GLY A 17 2.98 -3.44 -3.53
C GLY A 17 3.56 -4.08 -4.79
N GLY A 18 2.84 -5.07 -5.31
CA GLY A 18 3.10 -5.84 -6.51
C GLY A 18 2.77 -7.32 -6.29
N THR A 19 3.02 -7.82 -5.07
CA THR A 19 2.84 -9.22 -4.66
C THR A 19 2.63 -9.33 -3.14
N GLY A 20 2.34 -10.54 -2.63
CA GLY A 20 2.13 -10.79 -1.20
C GLY A 20 3.33 -10.48 -0.29
N GLY A 21 4.57 -10.59 -0.80
CA GLY A 21 5.79 -10.52 0.03
C GLY A 21 5.99 -9.19 0.77
N HIS A 22 5.49 -8.08 0.22
CA HIS A 22 5.52 -6.77 0.90
C HIS A 22 4.14 -6.39 1.49
N LEU A 23 3.07 -6.93 0.90
CA LEU A 23 1.71 -6.64 1.33
C LEU A 23 1.41 -7.18 2.72
N PHE A 24 1.71 -8.46 2.99
CA PHE A 24 1.37 -9.10 4.26
C PHE A 24 2.16 -8.56 5.46
N PRO A 25 3.47 -8.28 5.36
CA PRO A 25 4.19 -7.58 6.43
C PRO A 25 3.60 -6.19 6.71
N GLY A 26 3.22 -5.45 5.67
CA GLY A 26 2.55 -4.15 5.84
C GLY A 26 1.21 -4.27 6.58
N ILE A 27 0.41 -5.28 6.23
CA ILE A 27 -0.84 -5.60 6.92
C ILE A 27 -0.59 -5.92 8.41
N ALA A 28 0.42 -6.72 8.73
CA ALA A 28 0.72 -7.06 10.12
C ALA A 28 1.07 -5.80 10.96
N VAL A 29 1.86 -4.89 10.39
CA VAL A 29 2.19 -3.60 11.05
C VAL A 29 0.94 -2.73 11.20
N ALA A 30 0.08 -2.69 10.19
CA ALA A 30 -1.18 -1.95 10.25
C ALA A 30 -2.12 -2.46 11.34
N GLU A 31 -2.26 -3.78 11.46
CA GLU A 31 -3.07 -4.43 12.48
C GLU A 31 -2.55 -4.10 13.87
N GLU A 32 -1.24 -4.13 14.08
CA GLU A 32 -0.63 -3.79 15.37
C GLU A 32 -0.82 -2.32 15.75
N VAL A 33 -0.73 -1.40 14.79
CA VAL A 33 -0.98 0.03 15.04
C VAL A 33 -2.43 0.28 15.46
N LEU A 34 -3.38 -0.38 14.80
CA LEU A 34 -4.81 -0.28 15.14
C LEU A 34 -5.14 -1.01 16.46
N ALA A 35 -4.40 -2.06 16.80
CA ALA A 35 -4.51 -2.75 18.08
C ALA A 35 -4.00 -1.88 19.24
N ALA A 36 -2.92 -1.12 19.02
CA ALA A 36 -2.37 -0.19 20.01
C ALA A 36 -3.29 1.02 20.26
N ASP A 37 -3.88 1.60 19.22
CA ASP A 37 -4.92 2.65 19.33
C ASP A 37 -5.89 2.58 18.16
N LYS A 38 -7.16 2.27 18.47
CA LYS A 38 -8.25 2.17 17.50
C LYS A 38 -8.59 3.48 16.80
N ASN A 39 -8.19 4.62 17.35
CA ASN A 39 -8.36 5.92 16.69
C ASN A 39 -7.31 6.18 15.60
N SER A 40 -6.27 5.34 15.52
CA SER A 40 -5.24 5.46 14.48
C SER A 40 -5.84 5.23 13.09
N HIS A 41 -5.24 5.86 12.09
CA HIS A 41 -5.67 5.80 10.71
C HIS A 41 -4.59 5.13 9.86
N VAL A 42 -4.95 4.04 9.16
CA VAL A 42 -4.04 3.34 8.26
C VAL A 42 -4.55 3.42 6.83
N ARG A 43 -3.66 3.79 5.89
CA ARG A 43 -3.95 3.81 4.46
C ARG A 43 -2.84 3.15 3.65
N PHE A 44 -3.23 2.30 2.71
CA PHE A 44 -2.30 1.65 1.78
C PHE A 44 -2.21 2.43 0.47
N ILE A 45 -1.01 2.53 -0.09
CA ILE A 45 -0.74 3.12 -1.40
C ILE A 45 -0.06 2.08 -2.28
N GLY A 46 -0.67 1.74 -3.42
CA GLY A 46 -0.14 0.72 -4.32
C GLY A 46 -0.58 0.90 -5.78
N THR A 47 -0.28 -0.11 -6.60
CA THR A 47 -0.57 -0.10 -8.04
C THR A 47 -2.03 -0.34 -8.38
N GLY A 48 -2.83 -0.80 -7.40
CA GLY A 48 -4.22 -1.17 -7.61
C GLY A 48 -4.39 -2.50 -8.34
N ASN A 49 -3.43 -3.43 -8.18
CA ASN A 49 -3.59 -4.75 -8.77
C ASN A 49 -4.75 -5.49 -8.06
N ARG A 50 -5.44 -6.39 -8.78
CA ARG A 50 -6.65 -7.06 -8.23
C ARG A 50 -6.37 -7.85 -6.96
N PHE A 51 -5.18 -8.44 -6.84
CA PHE A 51 -4.79 -9.24 -5.70
C PHE A 51 -4.71 -8.39 -4.43
N GLU A 52 -3.97 -7.29 -4.47
CA GLU A 52 -3.83 -6.33 -3.37
C GLU A 52 -5.16 -5.77 -2.95
N THR A 53 -5.93 -5.27 -3.91
CA THR A 53 -7.23 -4.67 -3.65
C THR A 53 -8.17 -5.69 -3.02
N SER A 54 -8.21 -6.93 -3.51
CA SER A 54 -9.03 -7.98 -2.90
C SER A 54 -8.61 -8.28 -1.45
N VAL A 55 -7.31 -8.39 -1.17
CA VAL A 55 -6.79 -8.68 0.17
C VAL A 55 -7.07 -7.53 1.13
N LEU A 56 -6.78 -6.29 0.74
CA LEU A 56 -6.96 -5.10 1.57
C LEU A 56 -8.43 -4.82 1.84
N SER A 57 -9.30 -4.92 0.82
CA SER A 57 -10.76 -4.75 1.02
C SER A 57 -11.34 -5.81 1.94
N LYS A 58 -10.90 -7.09 1.85
CA LYS A 58 -11.35 -8.15 2.77
C LYS A 58 -10.95 -7.90 4.22
N LYS A 59 -9.82 -7.24 4.45
CA LYS A 59 -9.35 -6.85 5.80
C LYS A 59 -9.86 -5.48 6.25
N GLY A 60 -10.64 -4.77 5.43
CA GLY A 60 -11.22 -3.47 5.78
C GLY A 60 -10.23 -2.30 5.72
N PHE A 61 -9.09 -2.44 5.05
CA PHE A 61 -8.12 -1.35 4.91
C PHE A 61 -8.46 -0.42 3.74
N GLU A 62 -8.28 0.89 3.93
CA GLU A 62 -8.39 1.86 2.84
C GLU A 62 -7.16 1.76 1.92
N GLN A 63 -7.42 1.62 0.62
CA GLN A 63 -6.37 1.64 -0.41
C GLN A 63 -6.54 2.87 -1.32
N LYS A 64 -5.45 3.59 -1.57
CA LYS A 64 -5.32 4.53 -2.69
C LYS A 64 -4.44 3.94 -3.78
N CYS A 65 -4.94 4.00 -5.00
CA CYS A 65 -4.23 3.50 -6.17
C CYS A 65 -3.52 4.65 -6.86
N ILE A 66 -2.23 4.47 -7.14
CA ILE A 66 -1.46 5.35 -8.00
C ILE A 66 -1.15 4.63 -9.30
N ARG A 67 -1.35 5.31 -10.44
CA ARG A 67 -0.99 4.77 -11.77
C ARG A 67 0.52 4.79 -11.92
N VAL A 68 1.18 3.79 -11.36
CA VAL A 68 2.63 3.57 -11.52
C VAL A 68 2.81 2.40 -12.46
N GLN A 69 3.30 2.68 -13.66
CA GLN A 69 3.69 1.63 -14.61
C GLN A 69 5.17 1.30 -14.39
N SER A 70 5.47 0.09 -13.93
CA SER A 70 6.84 -0.41 -13.91
C SER A 70 7.39 -0.48 -15.35
N LEU A 71 8.49 0.26 -15.61
CA LEU A 71 9.24 0.23 -16.87
C LEU A 71 10.19 -0.98 -16.96
N LYS A 72 10.52 -1.58 -15.81
CA LYS A 72 11.48 -2.68 -15.67
C LYS A 72 10.74 -4.03 -15.76
N GLY A 73 11.10 -4.88 -16.73
CA GLY A 73 10.55 -6.24 -16.89
C GLY A 73 9.50 -6.44 -18.00
N LYS A 74 9.23 -5.43 -18.84
CA LYS A 74 8.30 -5.53 -19.97
C LYS A 74 9.06 -5.83 -21.28
N SER A 75 8.54 -6.75 -22.10
CA SER A 75 9.03 -7.02 -23.48
C SER A 75 9.25 -5.71 -24.25
N ARG A 76 10.30 -5.64 -25.08
CA ARG A 76 10.72 -4.46 -25.87
C ARG A 76 9.53 -3.75 -26.55
N VAL A 77 8.53 -4.51 -27.00
CA VAL A 77 7.30 -4.00 -27.63
C VAL A 77 6.51 -3.04 -26.74
N ARG A 78 6.45 -3.30 -25.42
CA ARG A 78 5.68 -2.49 -24.47
C ARG A 78 6.47 -1.29 -23.93
N GLN A 79 7.80 -1.32 -24.04
CA GLN A 79 8.65 -0.14 -23.83
C GLN A 79 8.51 0.85 -24.99
N ILE A 80 8.46 0.37 -26.24
CA ILE A 80 8.21 1.20 -27.42
C ILE A 80 6.82 1.83 -27.38
N ARG A 81 5.77 1.08 -27.00
CA ARG A 81 4.43 1.65 -26.81
C ARG A 81 4.35 2.68 -25.68
N ALA A 82 5.16 2.54 -24.63
CA ALA A 82 5.21 3.53 -23.55
C ALA A 82 5.80 4.86 -24.04
N LEU A 83 6.89 4.81 -24.82
CA LEU A 83 7.47 5.97 -25.49
C LEU A 83 6.49 6.63 -26.46
N ALA A 84 5.74 5.85 -27.24
CA ALA A 84 4.74 6.37 -28.18
C ALA A 84 3.49 6.97 -27.53
N SER A 85 3.26 6.71 -26.24
CA SER A 85 2.09 7.22 -25.49
C SER A 85 2.37 8.49 -24.69
N ILE A 86 3.61 9.00 -24.74
CA ILE A 86 3.95 10.30 -24.16
C ILE A 86 3.47 11.37 -25.14
N PRO A 87 2.52 12.25 -24.75
CA PRO A 87 2.19 13.40 -25.56
C PRO A 87 3.41 14.33 -25.58
N TRP A 88 3.82 14.67 -26.79
CA TRP A 88 4.83 15.67 -27.10
C TRP A 88 4.24 17.07 -26.91
#